data_AF-A0AAD5CIM3-F1
#
_entry.id   AF-A0AAD5CIM3-F1
#
_cell.length_a   1.000
_cell.length_b   1.000
_cell.length_c   1.000
_cell.angle_alpha   90.00
_cell.angle_beta   90.00
_cell.angle_gamma   90.00
#
_symmetry.space_group_name_H-M   'P 1'
#
loop_
_entity.id
_entity.type
_entity.pdbx_description
1 polymer ?
#
loop_
_entity_poly.entity_id
_entity_poly.type
_entity_poly.pdbx_seq_one_letter_code
_entity_poly.pdbx_strand_id
1 'polypeptide(L)'
;MASEVTNTKTCDKSFCEDHLLLSPKDVGLWDLIMLLFSKNIGNRKFIDCPEGTTEKSCSRRFIIFISIAAQKILHLLYKPLSWVGSTIEFVPNFMGANGGFFQLLLNIVSGKMVLPNKESPEYLTTIGLLDIRRDLDNKIKHEDPRYTSALAIMAAKFAYENEAFIKETVEKHWKMEYLEFFNCWNGKYS
;
A
#
# COMPACT_ATOMS: atom_id res chain seq x y z
N MET A 1 16.06 -39.15 -2.38
CA MET A 1 15.98 -38.23 -1.23
C MET A 1 16.87 -37.04 -1.54
N ALA A 2 16.29 -35.97 -2.08
CA ALA A 2 17.00 -34.72 -2.30
C ALA A 2 16.68 -33.82 -1.11
N SER A 3 17.70 -33.51 -0.32
CA SER A 3 17.60 -32.59 0.82
C SER A 3 17.45 -31.17 0.29
N GLU A 4 16.29 -30.57 0.53
CA GLU A 4 16.00 -29.16 0.26
C GLU A 4 16.84 -28.30 1.19
N VAL A 5 17.94 -27.73 0.68
CA VAL A 5 18.71 -26.72 1.39
C VAL A 5 17.98 -25.39 1.21
N THR A 6 17.16 -25.03 2.20
CA THR A 6 16.61 -23.68 2.32
C THR A 6 17.77 -22.70 2.53
N ASN A 7 18.24 -22.12 1.44
CA ASN A 7 19.30 -21.14 1.44
C ASN A 7 18.72 -19.81 1.94
N THR A 8 18.59 -19.67 3.25
CA THR A 8 18.29 -18.38 3.88
C THR A 8 19.45 -17.46 3.58
N LYS A 9 19.30 -16.57 2.60
CA LYS A 9 20.27 -15.50 2.34
C LYS A 9 20.43 -14.69 3.62
N THR A 10 21.50 -14.95 4.36
CA THR A 10 21.94 -14.13 5.48
C THR A 10 22.33 -12.77 4.91
N CYS A 11 21.69 -11.68 5.38
CA CYS A 11 22.10 -10.33 5.00
C CYS A 11 23.59 -10.16 5.30
N ASP A 12 24.37 -9.74 4.30
CA ASP A 12 25.75 -9.31 4.50
C ASP A 12 25.74 -8.02 5.32
N LYS A 13 26.21 -8.10 6.57
CA LYS A 13 26.28 -6.98 7.51
C LYS A 13 27.66 -6.31 7.55
N SER A 14 28.58 -6.71 6.66
CA SER A 14 29.95 -6.18 6.62
C SER A 14 30.03 -4.68 6.30
N PHE A 15 28.94 -4.08 5.82
CA PHE A 15 28.90 -2.65 5.48
C PHE A 15 28.81 -1.71 6.71
N CYS A 16 28.40 -2.19 7.89
CA CYS A 16 28.17 -1.31 9.05
C CYS A 16 28.51 -1.97 10.39
N GLU A 17 29.62 -1.52 11.00
CA GLU A 17 30.07 -1.97 12.32
C GLU A 17 29.12 -1.49 13.43
N ASP A 18 28.59 -0.26 13.34
CA ASP A 18 27.63 0.32 14.29
C ASP A 18 26.21 0.33 13.72
N HIS A 19 25.42 -0.69 14.03
CA HIS A 19 24.02 -0.80 13.60
C HIS A 19 23.07 -1.10 14.75
N LEU A 20 21.81 -0.72 14.58
CA LEU A 20 20.70 -1.02 15.49
C LEU A 20 19.47 -1.41 14.66
N LEU A 21 19.26 -2.71 14.46
CA LEU A 21 18.14 -3.26 13.72
C LEU A 21 17.06 -3.74 14.70
N LEU A 22 15.83 -3.26 14.51
CA LEU A 22 14.69 -3.60 15.35
C LEU A 22 13.82 -4.63 14.64
N SER A 23 13.62 -5.79 15.26
CA SER A 23 12.76 -6.87 14.75
C SER A 23 11.60 -7.15 15.71
N PRO A 24 10.48 -6.42 15.60
CA PRO A 24 9.40 -6.45 16.58
C PRO A 24 8.48 -7.68 16.48
N LYS A 25 8.70 -8.55 15.48
CA LYS A 25 7.74 -9.60 15.05
C LYS A 25 7.27 -10.49 16.20
N ASP A 26 8.17 -10.87 17.11
CA ASP A 26 7.88 -11.80 18.21
C ASP A 26 8.14 -11.23 19.61
N VAL A 27 8.13 -9.89 19.77
CA VAL A 27 8.43 -9.26 21.07
C VAL A 27 7.28 -9.41 22.05
N GLY A 28 7.54 -9.94 23.25
CA GLY A 28 6.59 -9.93 24.36
C GLY A 28 6.44 -8.53 24.99
N LEU A 29 5.25 -8.20 25.50
CA LEU A 29 5.03 -6.93 26.22
C LEU A 29 5.98 -6.76 27.41
N TRP A 30 6.26 -7.84 28.13
CA TRP A 30 7.20 -7.85 29.25
C TRP A 30 8.64 -7.58 28.82
N ASP A 31 9.09 -8.21 27.73
CA ASP A 31 10.43 -7.97 27.18
C ASP A 31 10.62 -6.51 26.75
N LEU A 32 9.56 -5.91 26.19
CA LEU A 32 9.53 -4.51 25.81
C LEU A 32 9.56 -3.59 27.04
N ILE A 33 8.78 -3.85 28.09
CA ILE A 33 8.83 -3.08 29.35
C ILE A 33 10.20 -3.18 30.00
N MET A 34 10.82 -4.37 30.02
CA MET A 34 12.17 -4.58 30.54
C MET A 34 13.23 -3.74 29.82
N LEU A 35 12.99 -3.27 28.59
CA LEU A 35 13.88 -2.38 27.85
C LEU A 35 14.09 -1.05 28.58
N LEU A 36 13.07 -0.55 29.28
CA LEU A 36 13.15 0.71 30.00
C LEU A 36 14.09 0.61 31.21
N PHE A 37 14.14 -0.55 31.85
CA PHE A 37 14.86 -0.74 33.12
C PHE A 37 16.28 -1.31 32.94
N SER A 38 16.56 -2.05 31.88
CA SER A 38 17.89 -2.65 31.65
C SER A 38 18.77 -1.81 30.74
N LYS A 39 20.05 -1.64 31.11
CA LYS A 39 21.05 -0.93 30.30
C LYS A 39 21.60 -1.76 29.14
N ASN A 40 21.49 -3.08 29.23
CA ASN A 40 21.97 -3.99 28.20
C ASN A 40 20.88 -4.16 27.13
N ILE A 41 21.12 -3.58 25.95
CA ILE A 41 20.20 -3.63 24.82
C ILE A 41 20.56 -4.75 23.84
N GLY A 42 21.84 -5.13 23.74
CA GLY A 42 22.31 -6.16 22.81
C GLY A 42 21.93 -7.59 23.20
N ASN A 43 21.57 -7.86 24.46
CA ASN A 43 21.12 -9.19 24.90
C ASN A 43 19.62 -9.45 24.62
N ARG A 44 19.08 -8.95 23.50
CA ARG A 44 17.63 -9.00 23.21
C ARG A 44 17.40 -9.54 21.82
N LYS A 45 16.55 -10.56 21.71
CA LYS A 45 16.24 -11.24 20.42
C LYS A 45 15.66 -10.32 19.34
N PHE A 46 15.15 -9.15 19.72
CA PHE A 46 14.49 -8.19 18.84
C PHE A 46 15.30 -6.92 18.55
N ILE A 47 16.52 -6.85 19.09
CA ILE A 47 17.47 -5.78 18.81
C ILE A 47 18.73 -6.47 18.31
N ASP A 48 19.05 -6.23 17.04
CA ASP A 48 20.24 -6.75 16.39
C ASP A 48 21.26 -5.61 16.31
N CYS A 49 22.30 -5.72 17.14
CA CYS A 49 23.39 -4.76 17.30
C CYS A 49 24.66 -5.48 17.77
N PRO A 50 25.84 -4.83 17.71
CA PRO A 50 27.09 -5.42 18.17
C PRO A 50 27.02 -5.95 19.61
N GLU A 51 27.69 -7.08 19.86
CA GLU A 51 27.70 -7.68 21.19
C GLU A 51 28.24 -6.71 22.25
N GLY A 52 27.63 -6.72 23.44
CA GLY A 52 28.02 -5.82 24.53
C GLY A 52 27.49 -4.38 24.40
N THR A 53 26.66 -4.07 23.40
CA THR A 53 26.03 -2.75 23.29
C THR A 53 25.18 -2.43 24.51
N THR A 54 25.55 -1.36 25.23
CA THR A 54 24.81 -0.83 26.37
C THR A 54 24.35 0.60 26.09
N GLU A 55 23.12 0.91 26.45
CA GLU A 55 22.59 2.28 26.34
C GLU A 55 22.33 2.79 27.75
N LYS A 56 23.11 3.76 28.24
CA LYS A 56 22.98 4.27 29.61
C LYS A 56 21.85 5.29 29.75
N SER A 57 21.50 6.00 28.67
CA SER A 57 20.50 7.06 28.67
C SER A 57 19.08 6.49 28.73
N CYS A 58 18.33 6.90 29.76
CA CYS A 58 16.91 6.54 29.90
C CYS A 58 16.09 7.05 28.71
N SER A 59 16.33 8.29 28.28
CA SER A 59 15.63 8.91 27.14
C SER A 59 15.85 8.13 25.84
N ARG A 60 17.07 7.65 25.58
CA ARG A 60 17.36 6.85 24.38
C ARG A 60 16.66 5.49 24.41
N ARG A 61 16.64 4.80 25.56
CA ARG A 61 15.86 3.55 25.71
C ARG A 61 14.37 3.76 25.52
N PHE A 62 13.85 4.89 25.99
CA PHE A 62 12.45 5.26 25.79
C PHE A 62 12.13 5.50 24.32
N ILE A 63 13.02 6.13 23.55
CA ILE A 63 12.87 6.25 22.08
C ILE A 63 12.80 4.87 21.42
N ILE A 64 13.74 3.96 21.74
CA ILE A 64 13.73 2.59 21.19
C ILE A 64 12.43 1.86 21.56
N PHE A 65 11.98 2.01 22.81
CA PHE A 65 10.70 1.47 23.28
C PHE A 65 9.52 1.98 22.44
N ILE A 66 9.40 3.29 22.25
CA ILE A 66 8.33 3.88 21.43
C ILE A 66 8.43 3.42 19.98
N SER A 67 9.63 3.34 19.39
CA SER A 67 9.82 2.86 18.03
C SER A 67 9.29 1.43 17.85
N ILE A 68 9.62 0.52 18.78
CA ILE A 68 9.12 -0.88 18.73
C ILE A 68 7.61 -0.92 18.97
N ALA A 69 7.10 -0.14 19.93
CA ALA A 69 5.67 -0.05 20.20
C ALA A 69 4.90 0.44 18.98
N ALA A 70 5.39 1.49 18.31
CA ALA A 70 4.81 2.01 17.08
C ALA A 70 4.82 0.97 15.95
N GLN A 71 5.94 0.26 15.74
CA GLN A 71 6.01 -0.82 14.74
C GLN A 71 5.02 -1.96 15.05
N LYS A 72 4.85 -2.33 16.33
CA LYS A 72 3.84 -3.32 16.75
C LYS A 72 2.42 -2.85 16.48
N ILE A 73 2.12 -1.58 16.76
CA ILE A 73 0.80 -0.99 16.48
C ILE A 73 0.55 -1.00 14.97
N LEU A 74 1.53 -0.57 14.15
CA LEU A 74 1.41 -0.63 12.69
C LEU A 74 1.21 -2.06 12.18
N HIS A 75 1.93 -3.04 12.74
CA HIS A 75 1.72 -4.47 12.41
C HIS A 75 0.36 -5.01 12.89
N LEU A 76 -0.16 -4.52 14.01
CA LEU A 76 -1.52 -4.89 14.44
C LEU A 76 -2.57 -4.30 13.47
N LEU A 77 -2.33 -3.08 13.01
CA LEU A 77 -3.25 -2.33 12.17
C LEU A 77 -3.13 -2.67 10.67
N TYR A 78 -2.09 -3.35 10.19
CA TYR A 78 -1.92 -3.57 8.74
C TYR A 78 -3.09 -4.35 8.13
N LYS A 79 -3.56 -5.42 8.79
CA LYS A 79 -4.69 -6.23 8.30
C LYS A 79 -6.01 -5.44 8.27
N PRO A 80 -6.44 -4.80 9.38
CA PRO A 80 -7.67 -4.02 9.35
C PRO A 80 -7.56 -2.84 8.37
N LEU A 81 -6.40 -2.18 8.28
CA LEU A 81 -6.21 -1.08 7.33
C LEU A 81 -6.26 -1.56 5.88
N SER A 82 -5.71 -2.73 5.56
CA SER A 82 -5.82 -3.36 4.24
C SER A 82 -7.28 -3.69 3.90
N TRP A 83 -8.04 -4.22 4.86
CA TRP A 83 -9.48 -4.48 4.69
C TRP A 83 -10.28 -3.18 4.47
N VAL A 84 -9.99 -2.14 5.25
CA VAL A 84 -10.61 -0.81 5.07
C VAL A 84 -10.30 -0.27 3.67
N GLY A 85 -9.05 -0.33 3.21
CA GLY A 85 -8.67 0.10 1.86
C GLY A 85 -9.46 -0.63 0.78
N SER A 86 -9.54 -1.97 0.85
CA SER A 86 -10.34 -2.75 -0.11
C SER A 86 -11.84 -2.43 -0.04
N THR A 87 -12.35 -2.05 1.14
CA THR A 87 -13.77 -1.72 1.33
C THR A 87 -14.12 -0.36 0.73
N ILE A 88 -13.23 0.62 0.92
CA ILE A 88 -13.38 1.98 0.36
C ILE A 88 -13.44 1.94 -1.16
N GLU A 89 -12.73 1.02 -1.81
CA GLU A 89 -12.82 0.82 -3.26
C GLU A 89 -14.05 -0.01 -3.66
N PHE A 90 -14.29 -1.13 -2.97
CA PHE A 90 -15.35 -2.06 -3.36
C PHE A 90 -16.74 -1.44 -3.25
N VAL A 91 -17.05 -0.75 -2.15
CA VAL A 91 -18.39 -0.23 -1.85
C VAL A 91 -18.91 0.74 -2.92
N PRO A 92 -18.18 1.80 -3.33
CA PRO A 92 -18.64 2.71 -4.38
C PRO A 92 -18.68 2.04 -5.76
N ASN A 93 -17.72 1.18 -6.12
CA ASN A 93 -17.77 0.45 -7.39
C ASN A 93 -18.96 -0.52 -7.44
N PHE A 94 -19.27 -1.19 -6.33
CA PHE A 94 -20.43 -2.06 -6.20
C PHE A 94 -21.74 -1.27 -6.33
N MET A 95 -21.84 -0.11 -5.69
CA MET A 95 -22.99 0.78 -5.87
C MET A 95 -23.12 1.25 -7.32
N GLY A 96 -22.02 1.68 -7.95
CA GLY A 96 -21.99 2.14 -9.34
C GLY A 96 -22.46 1.06 -10.32
N ALA A 97 -21.92 -0.15 -10.19
CA ALA A 97 -22.30 -1.31 -11.02
C ALA A 97 -23.78 -1.71 -10.89
N ASN A 98 -24.44 -1.32 -9.80
CA ASN A 98 -25.84 -1.65 -9.52
C ASN A 98 -26.80 -0.45 -9.68
N GLY A 99 -26.35 0.68 -10.27
CA GLY A 99 -27.19 1.83 -10.55
C GLY A 99 -27.44 2.75 -9.33
N GLY A 100 -26.58 2.69 -8.31
CA GLY A 100 -26.64 3.52 -7.12
C GLY A 100 -27.40 2.90 -5.94
N PHE A 101 -27.50 3.63 -4.83
CA PHE A 101 -27.99 3.11 -3.54
C PHE A 101 -29.42 2.56 -3.59
N PHE A 102 -30.37 3.32 -4.15
CA PHE A 102 -31.77 2.88 -4.22
C PHE A 102 -31.97 1.69 -5.17
N GLN A 103 -31.31 1.72 -6.33
CA GLN A 103 -31.39 0.63 -7.31
C GLN A 103 -30.73 -0.63 -6.77
N LEU A 104 -29.65 -0.51 -5.99
CA LEU A 104 -29.03 -1.62 -5.30
C LEU A 104 -30.01 -2.30 -4.33
N LEU A 105 -30.78 -1.54 -3.53
CA LEU A 105 -31.80 -2.12 -2.66
C LEU A 105 -32.85 -2.92 -3.45
N LEU A 106 -33.31 -2.39 -4.60
CA LEU A 106 -34.25 -3.09 -5.48
C LEU A 106 -33.63 -4.33 -6.13
N ASN A 107 -32.36 -4.26 -6.52
CA ASN A 107 -31.61 -5.36 -7.12
C ASN A 107 -31.35 -6.49 -6.11
N ILE A 108 -31.15 -6.16 -4.83
CA ILE A 108 -31.06 -7.14 -3.73
C ILE A 108 -32.37 -7.93 -3.63
N VAL A 109 -33.51 -7.23 -3.58
CA VAL A 109 -34.83 -7.87 -3.51
C VAL A 109 -35.12 -8.70 -4.77
N SER A 110 -34.70 -8.21 -5.93
CA SER A 110 -34.94 -8.87 -7.23
C SER A 110 -33.91 -9.94 -7.59
N GLY A 111 -32.87 -10.14 -6.78
CA GLY A 111 -31.77 -11.08 -7.05
C GLY A 111 -30.85 -10.72 -8.22
N LYS A 112 -30.84 -9.46 -8.68
CA LYS A 112 -30.11 -8.98 -9.87
C LYS A 112 -28.85 -8.19 -9.50
N MET A 113 -28.03 -8.70 -8.59
CA MET A 113 -26.81 -8.01 -8.17
C MET A 113 -25.66 -8.25 -9.14
N VAL A 114 -24.94 -7.19 -9.49
CA VAL A 114 -23.70 -7.25 -10.28
C VAL A 114 -22.50 -7.06 -9.35
N LEU A 115 -21.56 -7.99 -9.35
CA LEU A 115 -20.32 -7.86 -8.60
C LEU A 115 -19.29 -7.09 -9.45
N PRO A 116 -18.65 -6.02 -8.93
CA PRO A 116 -17.69 -5.24 -9.69
C PRO A 116 -16.43 -6.07 -9.93
N ASN A 117 -15.97 -6.11 -11.19
CA ASN A 117 -14.74 -6.78 -11.58
C ASN A 117 -13.57 -5.79 -11.52
N LYS A 118 -12.55 -6.08 -10.69
CA LYS A 118 -11.36 -5.22 -10.54
C LYS A 118 -10.54 -5.01 -11.81
N GLU A 119 -10.67 -5.92 -12.78
CA GLU A 119 -9.99 -5.85 -14.08
C GLU A 119 -10.85 -5.15 -15.15
N SER A 120 -12.04 -4.67 -14.78
CA SER A 120 -12.91 -3.92 -15.68
C SER A 120 -12.44 -2.47 -15.83
N PRO A 121 -12.64 -1.86 -17.00
CA PRO A 121 -12.44 -0.43 -17.16
C PRO A 121 -13.40 0.43 -16.32
N GLU A 122 -14.45 -0.14 -15.76
CA GLU A 122 -15.37 0.60 -14.86
C GLU A 122 -14.98 0.52 -13.40
N TYR A 123 -14.02 -0.32 -13.04
CA TYR A 123 -13.54 -0.38 -11.67
C TYR A 123 -12.50 0.70 -11.42
N LEU A 124 -12.78 1.57 -10.46
CA LEU A 124 -11.87 2.64 -10.04
C LEU A 124 -11.18 2.30 -8.72
N THR A 125 -9.90 2.62 -8.62
CA THR A 125 -9.22 2.64 -7.32
C THR A 125 -9.67 3.82 -6.46
N THR A 126 -9.16 3.89 -5.23
CA THR A 126 -9.43 5.02 -4.33
C THR A 126 -9.08 6.37 -5.00
N ILE A 127 -8.03 6.42 -5.80
CA ILE A 127 -7.59 7.65 -6.49
C ILE A 127 -8.56 8.05 -7.60
N GLY A 128 -8.99 7.09 -8.44
CA GLY A 128 -10.03 7.31 -9.45
C GLY A 128 -11.39 7.68 -8.85
N LEU A 129 -11.72 7.21 -7.66
CA LEU A 129 -12.97 7.58 -6.98
C LEU A 129 -12.98 9.01 -6.43
N LEU A 130 -11.81 9.54 -6.03
CA LEU A 130 -11.69 10.93 -5.57
C LEU A 130 -11.87 11.95 -6.70
N ASP A 131 -11.58 11.55 -7.94
CA ASP A 131 -11.84 12.34 -9.12
C ASP A 131 -12.32 11.42 -10.24
N ILE A 132 -13.62 11.41 -10.52
CA ILE A 132 -14.20 10.49 -11.51
C ILE A 132 -13.99 10.94 -12.97
N ARG A 133 -13.40 12.12 -13.21
CA ARG A 133 -13.24 12.65 -14.58
C ARG A 133 -12.27 11.79 -15.37
N ARG A 134 -12.69 11.40 -16.58
CA ARG A 134 -11.90 10.64 -17.56
C ARG A 134 -11.41 11.52 -18.71
N ASP A 135 -12.25 12.44 -19.15
CA ASP A 135 -11.96 13.31 -20.28
C ASP A 135 -11.02 14.47 -19.93
N LEU A 136 -10.16 14.83 -20.88
CA LEU A 136 -9.43 16.08 -20.84
C LEU A 136 -10.39 17.26 -21.07
N ASP A 137 -10.11 18.41 -20.45
CA ASP A 137 -10.90 19.61 -20.66
C ASP A 137 -10.80 20.03 -22.13
N ASN A 138 -11.93 20.00 -22.84
CA ASN A 138 -12.01 20.32 -24.26
C ASN A 138 -11.65 21.78 -24.59
N LYS A 139 -11.59 22.67 -23.58
CA LYS A 139 -11.12 24.05 -23.72
C LYS A 139 -9.60 24.14 -23.80
N ILE A 140 -8.88 23.17 -23.27
CA ILE A 140 -7.41 23.12 -23.29
C ILE A 140 -6.99 22.31 -24.52
N LYS A 141 -6.73 23.03 -25.62
CA LYS A 141 -6.28 22.42 -26.88
C LYS A 141 -4.79 22.05 -26.82
N HIS A 142 -4.34 21.25 -27.78
CA HIS A 142 -2.96 20.77 -27.84
C HIS A 142 -1.92 21.91 -27.90
N GLU A 143 -2.27 23.03 -28.52
CA GLU A 143 -1.40 24.20 -28.64
C GLU A 143 -1.38 25.08 -27.37
N ASP A 144 -2.26 24.82 -26.40
CA ASP A 144 -2.29 25.55 -25.14
C ASP A 144 -1.09 25.14 -24.28
N PRO A 145 -0.32 26.08 -23.71
CA PRO A 145 0.80 25.74 -22.82
C PRO A 145 0.40 24.91 -21.58
N ARG A 146 -0.90 24.92 -21.21
CA ARG A 146 -1.46 24.13 -20.11
C ARG A 146 -1.80 22.70 -20.51
N TYR A 147 -1.78 22.34 -21.79
CA TYR A 147 -2.17 21.02 -22.26
C TYR A 147 -1.31 19.91 -21.63
N THR A 148 0.01 20.06 -21.73
CA THR A 148 0.95 19.09 -21.20
C THR A 148 0.80 18.90 -19.69
N SER A 149 0.54 19.98 -18.95
CA SER A 149 0.34 19.89 -17.49
C SER A 149 -1.01 19.25 -17.15
N ALA A 150 -2.08 19.58 -17.86
CA ALA A 150 -3.39 18.94 -17.68
C ALA A 150 -3.34 17.43 -17.98
N LEU A 151 -2.69 17.06 -19.09
CA LEU A 151 -2.47 15.66 -19.46
C LEU A 151 -1.62 14.93 -18.42
N ALA A 152 -0.53 15.53 -17.96
CA ALA A 152 0.35 14.94 -16.95
C ALA A 152 -0.38 14.73 -15.61
N ILE A 153 -1.23 15.66 -15.18
CA ILE A 153 -2.05 15.51 -13.96
C ILE A 153 -3.00 14.31 -14.10
N MET A 154 -3.69 14.21 -15.23
CA MET A 154 -4.62 13.09 -15.46
C MET A 154 -3.88 11.75 -15.55
N ALA A 155 -2.73 11.71 -16.25
CA ALA A 155 -1.90 10.52 -16.34
C ALA A 155 -1.34 10.09 -14.97
N ALA A 156 -0.88 11.03 -14.14
CA ALA A 156 -0.37 10.75 -12.79
C ALA A 156 -1.44 10.14 -11.88
N LYS A 157 -2.67 10.59 -12.00
CA LYS A 157 -3.83 10.00 -11.31
C LYS A 157 -4.14 8.60 -11.83
N PHE A 158 -4.17 8.41 -13.15
CA PHE A 158 -4.50 7.12 -13.77
C PHE A 158 -3.41 6.06 -13.64
N ALA A 159 -2.20 6.43 -13.25
CA ALA A 159 -1.11 5.50 -12.97
C ALA A 159 -1.45 4.47 -11.87
N TYR A 160 -2.49 4.71 -11.06
CA TYR A 160 -2.97 3.78 -10.04
C TYR A 160 -4.09 2.86 -10.54
N GLU A 161 -4.66 3.11 -11.71
CA GLU A 161 -5.80 2.36 -12.24
C GLU A 161 -5.36 1.09 -12.98
N ASN A 162 -6.32 0.19 -13.20
CA ASN A 162 -6.05 -1.06 -13.89
C ASN A 162 -5.80 -0.85 -15.40
N GLU A 163 -5.17 -1.83 -16.04
CA GLU A 163 -4.81 -1.78 -17.47
C GLU A 163 -6.01 -1.50 -18.38
N ALA A 164 -7.15 -2.16 -18.13
CA ALA A 164 -8.33 -2.00 -18.98
C ALA A 164 -8.89 -0.58 -18.90
N PHE A 165 -8.93 0.01 -17.70
CA PHE A 165 -9.29 1.41 -17.49
C PHE A 165 -8.37 2.36 -18.28
N ILE A 166 -7.06 2.16 -18.18
CA ILE A 166 -6.07 3.03 -18.83
C ILE A 166 -6.22 2.93 -20.34
N LYS A 167 -6.29 1.70 -20.89
CA LYS A 167 -6.45 1.47 -22.32
C LYS A 167 -7.71 2.13 -22.86
N GLU A 168 -8.85 1.91 -22.21
CA GLU A 168 -10.11 2.52 -22.62
C GLU A 168 -10.05 4.05 -22.58
N THR A 169 -9.45 4.62 -21.54
CA THR A 169 -9.34 6.07 -21.39
C THR A 169 -8.44 6.69 -22.46
N VAL A 170 -7.27 6.11 -22.71
CA VAL A 170 -6.34 6.61 -23.72
C VAL A 170 -6.94 6.53 -25.12
N GLU A 171 -7.50 5.38 -25.50
CA GLU A 171 -8.03 5.15 -26.85
C GLU A 171 -9.36 5.88 -27.09
N LYS A 172 -10.31 5.81 -26.16
CA LYS A 172 -11.67 6.31 -26.38
C LYS A 172 -11.89 7.74 -25.90
N HIS A 173 -11.35 8.09 -24.74
CA HIS A 173 -11.57 9.41 -24.13
C HIS A 173 -10.56 10.44 -24.63
N TRP A 174 -9.27 10.09 -24.68
CA TRP A 174 -8.22 11.02 -25.11
C TRP A 174 -7.94 10.93 -26.61
N LYS A 175 -8.43 9.87 -27.28
CA LYS A 175 -8.22 9.60 -28.72
C LYS A 175 -6.73 9.54 -29.06
N MET A 176 -5.96 8.91 -28.18
CA MET A 176 -4.53 8.70 -28.31
C MET A 176 -4.22 7.21 -28.53
N GLU A 177 -3.04 6.92 -29.03
CA GLU A 177 -2.56 5.55 -29.16
C GLU A 177 -2.13 5.01 -27.79
N TYR A 178 -2.71 3.88 -27.39
CA TYR A 178 -2.28 3.14 -26.21
C TYR A 178 -1.08 2.26 -26.58
N LEU A 179 0.01 2.40 -25.83
CA LEU A 179 1.26 1.68 -26.12
C LEU A 179 1.36 0.38 -25.31
N GLU A 180 1.48 0.50 -23.99
CA GLU A 180 1.69 -0.64 -23.09
C GLU A 180 1.33 -0.25 -21.64
N PHE A 181 1.06 -1.25 -20.79
CA PHE A 181 0.87 -1.08 -19.36
C PHE A 181 2.10 -1.54 -18.57
N PHE A 182 2.55 -0.69 -17.65
CA PHE A 182 3.67 -0.99 -16.77
C PHE A 182 3.19 -1.09 -15.33
N ASN A 183 3.27 -2.29 -14.74
CA ASN A 183 2.98 -2.48 -13.32
C ASN A 183 4.21 -2.10 -12.48
N CYS A 184 4.14 -0.94 -11.81
CA CYS A 184 5.20 -0.42 -10.94
C CYS A 184 5.03 -0.80 -9.46
N TRP A 185 4.15 -1.75 -9.14
CA TRP A 185 3.93 -2.19 -7.76
C TRP A 185 5.07 -3.09 -7.25
N ASN A 186 5.66 -2.72 -6.11
CA ASN A 186 6.81 -3.42 -5.53
C ASN A 186 6.44 -4.62 -4.63
N GLY A 187 5.15 -4.91 -4.42
CA GLY A 187 4.71 -6.02 -3.59
C GLY A 187 4.59 -7.32 -4.39
N LYS A 188 5.13 -8.42 -3.86
CA LYS A 188 4.80 -9.77 -4.36
C LYS A 188 3.42 -10.16 -3.83
N TYR A 189 2.52 -10.60 -4.71
CA TYR A 189 1.24 -11.19 -4.32
C TYR A 189 1.52 -12.30 -3.29
N SER A 190 0.92 -12.18 -2.10
CA SER A 190 0.97 -13.17 -1.02
C SER A 190 -0.20 -14.13 -1.16
#